data_AF-A0A953QSV4-F1
#
_entry.id   AF-A0A953QSV4-F1
#
_cell.length_a   1.000
_cell.length_b   1.000
_cell.length_c   1.000
_cell.angle_alpha   90.00
_cell.angle_beta   90.00
_cell.angle_gamma   90.00
#
_symmetry.space_group_name_H-M   'P 1'
#
loop_
_entity.id
_entity.type
_entity.pdbx_description
1 polymer ?
#
loop_
_entity_poly.entity_id
_entity_poly.type
_entity_poly.pdbx_seq_one_letter_code
_entity_poly.pdbx_strand_id
1 'polypeptide(L)'
;ASPATLEALVLYQLRSMTVSIDGASPESYAKYRVKGDFDRVIANIRILNEFKRKHRSAFPFLAWQYVVFGHNEHELEAAKRLAAELGMAFRPKISWDKDFSPIRDPQLVQIQTGLRTTRDEHYNATGSAYARSICYQLWTAPVLNWNGRLMGCCRNFWGDFGANAFEDGLAQALASPKLHHAREALMGRVALDPATPCATCDLYLTMERDKNWIVESEVPDTKNSAVAVSIVPEPGNSPATHVDIFVTPCLSVNRLLLARPPRAQRVQLSTQYFVLLSLPPGEYTIYALPRQLDPNYRTQYPPLPPATMPVTIEPRPILREFHIPLT
;
A
#
# COMPACT_ATOMS: atom_id res chain seq x y z
N ALA A 1 0.14 -14.46 -15.61
CA ALA A 1 0.08 -15.48 -14.55
C ALA A 1 -0.97 -16.51 -14.94
N SER A 2 -1.02 -17.70 -14.32
CA SER A 2 -2.15 -18.59 -14.59
C SER A 2 -3.43 -18.00 -13.98
N PRO A 3 -4.62 -18.22 -14.58
CA PRO A 3 -5.89 -17.80 -13.98
C PRO A 3 -6.08 -18.33 -12.56
N ALA A 4 -5.68 -19.58 -12.31
CA ALA A 4 -5.73 -20.19 -10.98
C ALA A 4 -4.88 -19.44 -9.94
N THR A 5 -3.69 -18.99 -10.33
CA THR A 5 -2.85 -18.16 -9.45
C THR A 5 -3.52 -16.82 -9.14
N LEU A 6 -4.09 -16.15 -10.15
CA LEU A 6 -4.76 -14.85 -9.94
C LEU A 6 -6.00 -14.98 -9.06
N GLU A 7 -6.80 -16.03 -9.25
CA GLU A 7 -7.96 -16.31 -8.40
C GLU A 7 -7.52 -16.63 -6.96
N ALA A 8 -6.46 -17.41 -6.79
CA ALA A 8 -5.89 -17.72 -5.47
C ALA A 8 -5.45 -16.46 -4.71
N LEU A 9 -4.89 -15.44 -5.39
CA LEU A 9 -4.54 -14.17 -4.74
C LEU A 9 -5.75 -13.48 -4.10
N VAL A 10 -6.93 -13.64 -4.69
CA VAL A 10 -8.18 -13.09 -4.18
C VAL A 10 -8.76 -13.99 -3.08
N LEU A 11 -8.88 -15.28 -3.35
CA LEU A 11 -9.46 -16.27 -2.41
C LEU A 11 -8.71 -16.31 -1.08
N TYR A 12 -7.37 -16.29 -1.12
CA TYR A 12 -6.53 -16.30 0.08
C TYR A 12 -6.20 -14.88 0.59
N GLN A 13 -6.92 -13.87 0.09
CA GLN A 13 -6.86 -12.49 0.56
C GLN A 13 -5.43 -11.93 0.65
N LEU A 14 -4.63 -12.07 -0.41
CA LEU A 14 -3.34 -11.39 -0.50
C LEU A 14 -3.59 -9.90 -0.22
N ARG A 15 -2.93 -9.34 0.80
CA ARG A 15 -3.32 -8.02 1.33
C ARG A 15 -3.12 -6.90 0.34
N SER A 16 -1.96 -6.87 -0.33
CA SER A 16 -1.65 -5.88 -1.34
C SER A 16 -0.68 -6.43 -2.36
N MET A 17 -0.72 -5.84 -3.55
CA MET A 17 0.18 -6.16 -4.64
C MET A 17 0.60 -4.85 -5.32
N THR A 18 1.90 -4.62 -5.37
CA THR A 18 2.47 -3.53 -6.18
C THR A 18 2.95 -4.12 -7.49
N VAL A 19 2.43 -3.62 -8.61
CA VAL A 19 2.86 -3.99 -9.96
C VAL A 19 3.74 -2.87 -10.48
N SER A 20 4.95 -3.21 -10.93
CA SER A 20 5.85 -2.22 -11.51
C SER A 20 5.61 -2.13 -13.02
N ILE A 21 5.08 -1.00 -13.48
CA ILE A 21 4.79 -0.75 -14.88
C ILE A 21 5.33 0.63 -15.23
N ASP A 22 6.40 0.67 -16.04
CA ASP A 22 7.17 1.90 -16.27
C ASP A 22 6.86 2.52 -17.64
N GLY A 23 5.56 2.59 -17.97
CA GLY A 23 4.99 3.19 -19.18
C GLY A 23 3.48 2.93 -19.27
N ALA A 24 2.75 3.75 -20.00
CA ALA A 24 1.32 3.59 -20.32
C ALA A 24 1.06 3.03 -21.72
N SER A 25 2.12 2.69 -22.46
CA SER A 25 2.07 2.06 -23.77
C SER A 25 3.07 0.90 -23.87
N PRO A 26 2.88 -0.07 -24.79
CA PRO A 26 3.87 -1.11 -25.04
C PRO A 26 5.26 -0.55 -25.39
N GLU A 27 5.31 0.55 -26.16
CA GLU A 27 6.56 1.17 -26.59
C GLU A 27 7.35 1.73 -25.41
N SER A 28 6.73 2.56 -24.56
CA SER A 28 7.39 3.16 -23.40
C SER A 28 7.74 2.10 -22.34
N TYR A 29 6.83 1.15 -22.08
CA TYR A 29 7.04 0.07 -21.12
C TYR A 29 8.26 -0.79 -21.47
N ALA A 30 8.43 -1.16 -22.75
CA ALA A 30 9.52 -2.03 -23.20
C ALA A 30 10.91 -1.39 -23.11
N LYS A 31 11.02 -0.05 -23.03
CA LYS A 31 12.30 0.68 -22.93
C LYS A 31 13.04 0.36 -21.62
N TYR A 32 12.31 0.27 -20.51
CA TYR A 32 12.90 -0.08 -19.21
C TYR A 32 12.64 -1.55 -18.83
N ARG A 33 11.44 -2.08 -19.12
CA ARG A 33 11.07 -3.48 -18.84
C ARG A 33 11.33 -4.34 -20.06
N VAL A 34 12.62 -4.53 -20.37
CA VAL A 34 13.07 -5.31 -21.53
C VAL A 34 12.46 -6.71 -21.50
N LYS A 35 11.87 -7.14 -22.62
CA LYS A 35 11.08 -8.40 -22.77
C LYS A 35 9.79 -8.46 -21.96
N GLY A 36 9.37 -7.36 -21.34
CA GLY A 36 8.07 -7.21 -20.74
C GLY A 36 6.98 -7.16 -21.81
N ASP A 37 5.79 -7.62 -21.44
CA ASP A 37 4.59 -7.57 -22.28
C ASP A 37 3.55 -6.73 -21.54
N PHE A 38 3.38 -5.49 -22.00
CA PHE A 38 2.48 -4.50 -21.39
C PHE A 38 1.05 -5.01 -21.39
N ASP A 39 0.55 -5.44 -22.56
CA ASP A 39 -0.84 -5.86 -22.73
C ASP A 39 -1.16 -7.06 -21.85
N ARG A 40 -0.23 -8.01 -21.73
CA ARG A 40 -0.38 -9.15 -20.82
C ARG A 40 -0.43 -8.72 -19.36
N VAL A 41 0.35 -7.72 -18.93
CA VAL A 41 0.27 -7.20 -17.56
C VAL A 41 -1.09 -6.56 -17.30
N ILE A 42 -1.57 -5.69 -18.21
CA ILE A 42 -2.88 -5.05 -18.10
C ILE A 42 -4.01 -6.10 -18.11
N ALA A 43 -3.93 -7.12 -18.97
CA ALA A 43 -4.90 -8.21 -19.02
C ALA A 43 -4.95 -9.00 -17.71
N ASN A 44 -3.79 -9.32 -17.11
CA ASN A 44 -3.75 -10.00 -15.80
C ASN A 44 -4.40 -9.17 -14.69
N ILE A 45 -4.23 -7.84 -14.70
CA ILE A 45 -4.87 -6.94 -13.72
C ILE A 45 -6.39 -6.93 -13.90
N ARG A 46 -6.88 -6.90 -15.15
CA ARG A 46 -8.32 -6.99 -15.45
C ARG A 46 -8.93 -8.30 -14.95
N ILE A 47 -8.27 -9.43 -15.24
CA ILE A 47 -8.69 -10.76 -14.75
C ILE A 47 -8.70 -10.80 -13.21
N LEU A 48 -7.68 -10.24 -12.57
CA LEU A 48 -7.64 -10.16 -11.11
C LEU A 48 -8.82 -9.34 -10.56
N ASN A 49 -9.17 -8.21 -11.16
CA ASN A 49 -10.34 -7.40 -10.79
C ASN A 49 -11.67 -8.11 -11.06
N GLU A 50 -11.75 -8.97 -12.09
CA GLU A 50 -12.88 -9.86 -12.31
C GLU A 50 -13.03 -10.86 -11.17
N PHE A 51 -11.95 -11.50 -10.73
CA PHE A 51 -11.98 -12.39 -9.56
C PHE A 51 -12.36 -11.65 -8.28
N LYS A 52 -11.87 -10.42 -8.06
CA LYS A 52 -12.29 -9.57 -6.94
C LYS A 52 -13.80 -9.34 -6.92
N ARG A 53 -14.38 -9.02 -8.08
CA ARG A 53 -15.84 -8.86 -8.24
C ARG A 53 -16.58 -10.17 -8.00
N LYS A 54 -16.12 -11.27 -8.60
CA LYS A 54 -16.71 -12.62 -8.47
C LYS A 54 -16.78 -13.05 -7.01
N HIS A 55 -15.71 -12.85 -6.26
CA HIS A 55 -15.59 -13.25 -4.85
C HIS A 55 -15.97 -12.15 -3.86
N ARG A 56 -16.49 -11.02 -4.35
CA ARG A 56 -16.85 -9.84 -3.53
C ARG A 56 -15.74 -9.42 -2.55
N SER A 57 -14.48 -9.53 -2.98
CA SER A 57 -13.32 -9.25 -2.12
C SER A 57 -12.63 -7.95 -2.50
N ALA A 58 -12.29 -7.15 -1.49
CA ALA A 58 -11.50 -5.94 -1.69
C ALA A 58 -10.03 -6.24 -2.05
N PHE A 59 -9.59 -7.49 -1.91
CA PHE A 59 -8.18 -7.88 -2.00
C PHE A 59 -7.77 -8.56 -3.30
N PRO A 60 -6.52 -8.36 -3.75
CA PRO A 60 -5.51 -7.47 -3.16
C PRO A 60 -5.77 -6.00 -3.44
N PHE A 61 -5.25 -5.12 -2.56
CA PHE A 61 -5.09 -3.71 -2.94
C PHE A 61 -3.98 -3.59 -3.97
N LEU A 62 -4.32 -2.99 -5.10
CA LEU A 62 -3.40 -2.85 -6.22
C LEU A 62 -2.73 -1.49 -6.17
N ALA A 63 -1.42 -1.47 -6.34
CA ALA A 63 -0.65 -0.26 -6.54
C ALA A 63 0.16 -0.37 -7.81
N TRP A 64 0.12 0.67 -8.63
CA TRP A 64 0.97 0.83 -9.79
C TRP A 64 2.20 1.62 -9.36
N GLN A 65 3.36 0.96 -9.29
CA GLN A 65 4.63 1.66 -9.13
C GLN A 65 5.16 2.08 -10.51
N TYR A 66 5.40 3.37 -10.68
CA TYR A 66 5.82 3.97 -11.95
C TYR A 66 7.13 4.73 -11.73
N VAL A 67 8.25 4.23 -12.26
CA VAL A 67 9.51 4.98 -12.26
C VAL A 67 9.46 6.00 -13.39
N VAL A 68 9.61 7.27 -13.02
CA VAL A 68 9.54 8.38 -13.97
C VAL A 68 10.89 8.52 -14.69
N PHE A 69 10.84 8.49 -16.02
CA PHE A 69 11.97 8.64 -16.92
C PHE A 69 11.64 9.64 -18.03
N GLY A 70 12.65 10.22 -18.66
CA GLY A 70 12.44 11.12 -19.81
C GLY A 70 11.69 10.51 -20.97
N HIS A 71 11.83 9.19 -21.18
CA HIS A 71 11.09 8.50 -22.25
C HIS A 71 9.63 8.21 -21.92
N ASN A 72 9.18 8.36 -20.66
CA ASN A 72 7.82 8.01 -20.24
C ASN A 72 7.10 9.15 -19.48
N GLU A 73 7.77 10.27 -19.17
CA GLU A 73 7.18 11.39 -18.41
C GLU A 73 5.93 11.99 -19.05
N HIS A 74 5.88 12.01 -20.39
CA HIS A 74 4.74 12.50 -21.16
C HIS A 74 3.48 11.62 -21.01
N GLU A 75 3.63 10.39 -20.52
CA GLU A 75 2.53 9.44 -20.29
C GLU A 75 1.97 9.50 -18.86
N LEU A 76 2.49 10.35 -17.96
CA LEU A 76 2.09 10.38 -16.54
C LEU A 76 0.58 10.51 -16.32
N GLU A 77 -0.08 11.43 -17.03
CA GLU A 77 -1.52 11.64 -16.91
C GLU A 77 -2.30 10.44 -17.48
N ALA A 78 -1.85 9.85 -18.59
CA ALA A 78 -2.45 8.65 -19.16
C ALA A 78 -2.30 7.44 -18.23
N ALA A 79 -1.11 7.24 -17.64
CA ALA A 79 -0.83 6.19 -16.67
C ALA A 79 -1.70 6.35 -15.42
N LYS A 80 -1.88 7.58 -14.93
CA LYS A 80 -2.72 7.89 -13.77
C LYS A 80 -4.20 7.58 -14.04
N ARG A 81 -4.72 7.93 -15.22
CA ARG A 81 -6.09 7.58 -15.64
C ARG A 81 -6.28 6.08 -15.76
N LEU A 82 -5.36 5.39 -16.45
CA LEU A 82 -5.42 3.95 -16.60
C LEU A 82 -5.30 3.22 -15.25
N ALA A 83 -4.46 3.71 -14.33
CA ALA A 83 -4.40 3.18 -12.96
C ALA A 83 -5.75 3.30 -12.24
N ALA A 84 -6.43 4.44 -12.36
CA ALA A 84 -7.77 4.64 -11.78
C ALA A 84 -8.81 3.69 -12.40
N GLU A 85 -8.81 3.54 -13.73
CA GLU A 85 -9.69 2.59 -14.44
C GLU A 85 -9.46 1.13 -14.00
N LEU A 86 -8.21 0.77 -13.71
CA LEU A 86 -7.82 -0.54 -13.22
C LEU A 86 -7.98 -0.70 -11.70
N GLY A 87 -8.51 0.30 -11.00
CA GLY A 87 -8.69 0.26 -9.54
C GLY A 87 -7.36 0.15 -8.76
N MET A 88 -6.31 0.80 -9.28
CA MET A 88 -4.97 0.80 -8.70
C MET A 88 -4.59 2.17 -8.12
N ALA A 89 -3.91 2.18 -6.99
CA ALA A 89 -3.26 3.38 -6.49
C ALA A 89 -2.02 3.71 -7.33
N PHE A 90 -1.93 4.92 -7.88
CA PHE A 90 -0.77 5.35 -8.67
C PHE A 90 0.36 5.86 -7.76
N ARG A 91 1.57 5.29 -7.90
CA ARG A 91 2.75 5.57 -7.06
C ARG A 91 3.96 5.89 -7.93
N PRO A 92 4.15 7.15 -8.35
CA PRO A 92 5.34 7.56 -9.09
C PRO A 92 6.59 7.52 -8.20
N LYS A 93 7.76 7.26 -8.79
CA LYS A 93 9.06 7.23 -8.11
C LYS A 93 10.16 7.88 -8.93
N ILE A 94 11.13 8.45 -8.23
CA ILE A 94 12.38 8.97 -8.82
C ILE A 94 13.29 7.78 -9.17
N SER A 95 13.84 7.79 -10.39
CA SER A 95 14.82 6.80 -10.84
C SER A 95 16.02 6.69 -9.87
N TRP A 96 16.58 5.48 -9.79
CA TRP A 96 17.87 5.27 -9.11
C TRP A 96 19.04 5.82 -9.93
N ASP A 97 18.96 5.66 -11.25
CA ASP A 97 19.96 6.10 -12.22
C ASP A 97 19.42 7.34 -12.94
N LYS A 98 20.04 8.50 -12.68
CA LYS A 98 19.65 9.78 -13.29
C LYS A 98 20.04 9.87 -14.77
N ASP A 99 20.98 9.04 -15.22
CA ASP A 99 21.60 9.13 -16.53
C ASP A 99 20.98 8.15 -17.55
N PHE A 100 20.35 7.05 -17.10
CA PHE A 100 19.71 6.06 -17.98
C PHE A 100 18.70 6.68 -18.98
N SER A 101 17.81 7.55 -18.48
CA SER A 101 16.84 8.27 -19.31
C SER A 101 16.43 9.56 -18.59
N PRO A 102 17.24 10.62 -18.70
CA PRO A 102 17.04 11.86 -17.95
C PRO A 102 15.70 12.52 -18.29
N ILE A 103 15.03 13.05 -17.26
CA ILE A 103 13.79 13.82 -17.39
C ILE A 103 14.04 15.06 -18.26
N ARG A 104 13.12 15.35 -19.19
CA ARG A 104 13.26 16.45 -20.16
C ARG A 104 12.32 17.61 -19.84
N ASP A 105 11.18 17.31 -19.23
CA ASP A 105 10.22 18.29 -18.72
C ASP A 105 10.04 18.18 -17.19
N PRO A 106 10.92 18.85 -16.41
CA PRO A 106 10.81 18.91 -14.95
C PRO A 106 9.49 19.48 -14.44
N GLN A 107 8.90 20.44 -15.16
CA GLN A 107 7.68 21.12 -14.73
C GLN A 107 6.49 20.18 -14.81
N LEU A 108 6.38 19.42 -15.91
CA LEU A 108 5.37 18.39 -16.06
C LEU A 108 5.44 17.36 -14.92
N VAL A 109 6.64 16.83 -14.64
CA VAL A 109 6.84 15.84 -13.57
C VAL A 109 6.41 16.40 -12.22
N GLN A 110 6.83 17.63 -11.90
CA GLN A 110 6.49 18.28 -10.64
C GLN A 110 4.97 18.53 -10.50
N ILE A 111 4.30 18.97 -11.57
CA ILE A 111 2.85 19.22 -11.57
C ILE A 111 2.06 17.90 -11.41
N GLN A 112 2.48 16.86 -12.13
CA GLN A 112 1.73 15.59 -12.19
C GLN A 112 1.95 14.70 -10.95
N THR A 113 3.13 14.77 -10.34
CA THR A 113 3.55 13.81 -9.31
C THR A 113 3.93 14.45 -7.98
N GLY A 114 4.25 15.75 -7.96
CA GLY A 114 4.85 16.42 -6.80
C GLY A 114 6.34 16.07 -6.58
N LEU A 115 6.93 15.18 -7.39
CA LEU A 115 8.31 14.75 -7.25
C LEU A 115 9.30 15.73 -7.89
N ARG A 116 10.53 15.72 -7.36
CA ARG A 116 11.71 16.27 -8.04
C ARG A 116 12.19 15.30 -9.12
N THR A 117 13.05 15.77 -10.02
CA THR A 117 13.47 14.97 -11.17
C THR A 117 14.61 14.01 -10.84
N THR A 118 15.49 14.40 -9.92
CA THR A 118 16.60 13.56 -9.45
C THR A 118 16.60 13.42 -7.94
N ARG A 119 17.33 12.41 -7.46
CA ARG A 119 17.52 12.20 -6.02
C ARG A 119 18.40 13.29 -5.39
N ASP A 120 19.31 13.86 -6.17
CA ASP A 120 20.15 14.98 -5.74
C ASP A 120 19.33 16.26 -5.60
N GLU A 121 18.43 16.56 -6.55
CA GLU A 121 17.48 17.65 -6.43
C GLU A 121 16.54 17.47 -5.23
N HIS A 122 16.07 16.24 -5.00
CA HIS A 122 15.29 15.93 -3.81
C HIS A 122 16.10 16.23 -2.55
N TYR A 123 17.33 15.73 -2.46
CA TYR A 123 18.22 15.95 -1.33
C TYR A 123 18.50 17.44 -1.10
N ASN A 124 18.85 18.19 -2.15
CA ASN A 124 19.12 19.63 -2.06
C ASN A 124 17.89 20.43 -1.60
N ALA A 125 16.68 19.97 -1.94
CA ALA A 125 15.44 20.63 -1.54
C ALA A 125 14.96 20.26 -0.13
N THR A 126 15.25 19.05 0.36
CA THR A 126 14.69 18.53 1.63
C THR A 126 15.73 18.34 2.73
N GLY A 127 17.02 18.37 2.41
CA GLY A 127 18.10 18.01 3.33
C GLY A 127 18.14 16.52 3.68
N SER A 128 17.41 15.68 2.95
CA SER A 128 17.28 14.25 3.26
C SER A 128 17.31 13.39 2.01
N ALA A 129 17.98 12.24 2.07
CA ALA A 129 18.02 11.31 0.96
C ALA A 129 16.61 10.80 0.61
N TYR A 130 16.24 10.79 -0.67
CA TYR A 130 14.91 10.43 -1.16
C TYR A 130 14.35 9.12 -0.58
N ALA A 131 15.22 8.13 -0.34
CA ALA A 131 14.85 6.82 0.16
C ALA A 131 15.37 6.53 1.58
N ARG A 132 15.70 7.56 2.38
CA ARG A 132 16.21 7.41 3.76
C ARG A 132 15.33 6.49 4.61
N SER A 133 14.00 6.56 4.43
CA SER A 133 13.04 5.73 5.17
C SER A 133 13.15 4.22 4.91
N ILE A 134 13.87 3.77 3.87
CA ILE A 134 14.19 2.35 3.70
C ILE A 134 14.96 1.81 4.92
N CYS A 135 15.77 2.64 5.57
CA CYS A 135 16.52 2.24 6.76
C CYS A 135 15.61 1.81 7.92
N TYR A 136 14.36 2.30 7.99
CA TYR A 136 13.39 1.88 9.02
C TYR A 136 13.03 0.39 8.93
N GLN A 137 13.28 -0.25 7.78
CA GLN A 137 13.03 -1.69 7.60
C GLN A 137 13.85 -2.54 8.56
N LEU A 138 15.01 -2.08 9.04
CA LEU A 138 15.78 -2.82 10.03
C LEU A 138 15.00 -3.04 11.33
N TRP A 139 14.01 -2.20 11.66
CA TRP A 139 13.12 -2.39 12.80
C TRP A 139 11.77 -2.99 12.40
N THR A 140 11.20 -2.53 11.29
CA THR A 140 9.78 -2.76 10.99
C THR A 140 9.51 -3.92 10.04
N ALA A 141 10.44 -4.21 9.13
CA ALA A 141 10.30 -5.26 8.13
C ALA A 141 11.67 -5.75 7.60
N PRO A 142 12.50 -6.41 8.44
CA PRO A 142 13.81 -6.86 8.00
C PRO A 142 13.71 -7.88 6.88
N VAL A 143 14.52 -7.72 5.84
CA VAL A 143 14.46 -8.57 4.65
C VAL A 143 15.24 -9.87 4.87
N LEU A 144 14.60 -11.01 4.58
CA LEU A 144 15.24 -12.30 4.43
C LEU A 144 15.39 -12.62 2.94
N ASN A 145 16.53 -13.15 2.54
CA ASN A 145 16.74 -13.65 1.18
C ASN A 145 16.11 -15.05 1.00
N TRP A 146 15.99 -15.51 -0.24
CA TRP A 146 15.39 -16.81 -0.59
C TRP A 146 16.07 -18.01 0.09
N ASN A 147 17.34 -17.88 0.47
CA ASN A 147 18.12 -18.90 1.18
C ASN A 147 18.15 -18.70 2.71
N GLY A 148 17.28 -17.83 3.25
CA GLY A 148 17.13 -17.60 4.69
C GLY A 148 18.08 -16.56 5.28
N ARG A 149 19.11 -16.14 4.53
CA ARG A 149 20.07 -15.12 4.98
C ARG A 149 19.36 -13.79 5.32
N LEU A 150 19.69 -13.22 6.47
CA LEU A 150 19.16 -11.93 6.90
C LEU A 150 19.88 -10.78 6.19
N MET A 151 19.18 -10.10 5.28
CA MET A 151 19.68 -8.98 4.48
C MET A 151 19.38 -7.61 5.09
N GLY A 152 18.48 -7.53 6.07
CA GLY A 152 18.16 -6.29 6.79
C GLY A 152 17.22 -5.33 6.04
N CYS A 153 17.54 -4.89 4.82
CA CYS A 153 16.69 -3.99 4.04
C CYS A 153 16.60 -4.38 2.56
N CYS A 154 15.56 -3.91 1.87
CA CYS A 154 15.29 -4.26 0.47
C CYS A 154 16.28 -3.69 -0.54
N ARG A 155 17.13 -2.76 -0.10
CA ARG A 155 18.20 -2.17 -0.90
C ARG A 155 19.45 -3.05 -0.93
N ASN A 156 19.68 -3.82 0.13
CA ASN A 156 20.91 -4.57 0.31
C ASN A 156 20.86 -5.90 -0.45
N PHE A 157 21.80 -6.08 -1.37
CA PHE A 157 22.01 -7.32 -2.12
C PHE A 157 23.45 -7.81 -2.08
N TRP A 158 24.35 -7.12 -1.35
CA TRP A 158 25.80 -7.34 -1.39
C TRP A 158 26.39 -7.97 -0.13
N GLY A 159 25.68 -7.96 1.00
CA GLY A 159 26.12 -8.63 2.23
C GLY A 159 24.96 -8.96 3.16
N ASP A 160 25.19 -9.78 4.19
CA ASP A 160 24.17 -10.13 5.17
C ASP A 160 24.55 -9.67 6.60
N PHE A 161 23.63 -9.87 7.53
CA PHE A 161 23.79 -9.57 8.95
C PHE A 161 24.27 -10.77 9.77
N GLY A 162 24.93 -11.75 9.14
CA GLY A 162 25.55 -12.90 9.78
C GLY A 162 24.59 -13.87 10.47
N ALA A 163 23.33 -13.92 10.02
CA ALA A 163 22.32 -14.84 10.54
C ALA A 163 21.48 -15.42 9.40
N ASN A 164 20.95 -16.62 9.61
CA ASN A 164 20.11 -17.34 8.66
C ASN A 164 18.84 -17.85 9.36
N ALA A 165 17.67 -17.35 8.94
CA ALA A 165 16.39 -17.70 9.55
C ALA A 165 16.00 -19.18 9.39
N PHE A 166 16.57 -19.90 8.42
CA PHE A 166 16.32 -21.34 8.23
C PHE A 166 17.19 -22.21 9.13
N GLU A 167 18.34 -21.70 9.58
CA GLU A 167 19.29 -22.43 10.43
C GLU A 167 19.12 -22.02 11.90
N ASP A 168 19.08 -20.71 12.16
CA ASP A 168 19.02 -20.13 13.51
C ASP A 168 17.58 -20.05 14.06
N GLY A 169 16.59 -20.06 13.15
CA GLY A 169 15.21 -19.66 13.44
C GLY A 169 14.98 -18.16 13.31
N LEU A 170 13.74 -17.78 12.97
CA LEU A 170 13.39 -16.38 12.65
C LEU A 170 13.68 -15.42 13.81
N ALA A 171 13.28 -15.76 15.04
CA ALA A 171 13.42 -14.86 16.17
C ALA A 171 14.90 -14.59 16.50
N GLN A 172 15.73 -15.63 16.45
CA GLN A 172 17.16 -15.56 16.70
C GLN A 172 17.87 -14.77 15.61
N ALA A 173 17.53 -15.02 14.34
CA ALA A 173 18.09 -14.25 13.23
C ALA A 173 17.77 -12.75 13.36
N LEU A 174 16.53 -12.39 13.71
CA LEU A 174 16.12 -10.99 13.93
C LEU A 174 16.71 -10.34 15.19
N ALA A 175 17.25 -11.16 16.11
CA ALA A 175 17.98 -10.73 17.29
C ALA A 175 19.50 -10.71 17.07
N SER A 176 19.99 -10.83 15.82
CA SER A 176 21.42 -10.93 15.57
C SER A 176 22.21 -9.70 16.06
N PRO A 177 23.41 -9.88 16.62
CA PRO A 177 24.23 -8.78 17.10
C PRO A 177 24.56 -7.75 16.02
N LYS A 178 24.82 -8.19 14.78
CA LYS A 178 25.10 -7.28 13.66
C LYS A 178 23.90 -6.41 13.30
N LEU A 179 22.68 -6.98 13.29
CA LEU A 179 21.47 -6.21 12.99
C LEU A 179 21.21 -5.18 14.10
N HIS A 180 21.37 -5.59 15.36
CA HIS A 180 21.24 -4.68 16.50
C HIS A 180 22.27 -3.54 16.44
N HIS A 181 23.54 -3.86 16.19
CA HIS A 181 24.61 -2.85 16.04
C HIS A 181 24.28 -1.83 14.94
N ALA A 182 23.81 -2.30 13.79
CA ALA A 182 23.43 -1.42 12.69
C ALA A 182 22.25 -0.50 13.03
N ARG A 183 21.28 -0.97 13.82
CA ARG A 183 20.19 -0.12 14.34
C ARG A 183 20.74 1.02 15.19
N GLU A 184 21.61 0.71 16.15
CA GLU A 184 22.24 1.73 17.01
C GLU A 184 23.11 2.71 16.20
N ALA A 185 23.82 2.22 15.19
CA ALA A 185 24.63 3.07 14.32
C ALA A 185 23.78 4.01 13.44
N LEU A 186 22.64 3.53 12.92
CA LEU A 186 21.69 4.36 12.18
C LEU A 186 21.02 5.42 13.06
N MET A 187 20.99 5.21 14.37
CA MET A 187 20.53 6.19 15.36
C MET A 187 21.67 7.09 15.87
N GLY A 188 22.88 6.97 15.32
CA GLY A 188 24.04 7.78 15.69
C GLY A 188 24.61 7.50 17.08
N ARG A 189 24.21 6.38 17.71
CA ARG A 189 24.60 6.03 19.09
C ARG A 189 25.95 5.33 19.18
N VAL A 190 26.34 4.65 18.11
CA VAL A 190 27.62 3.96 17.98
C VAL A 190 28.21 4.19 16.59
N ALA A 191 29.53 4.02 16.46
CA ALA A 191 30.16 3.94 15.14
C ALA A 191 29.75 2.64 14.44
N LEU A 192 29.49 2.69 13.13
CA LEU A 192 29.14 1.50 12.38
C LEU A 192 30.34 0.54 12.26
N ASP A 193 30.08 -0.75 12.42
CA ASP A 193 31.06 -1.80 12.15
C ASP A 193 31.28 -1.90 10.62
N PRO A 194 32.51 -1.72 10.10
CA PRO A 194 32.82 -1.84 8.68
C PRO A 194 32.44 -3.19 8.06
N ALA A 195 32.29 -4.25 8.87
CA ALA A 195 31.84 -5.56 8.41
C ALA A 195 30.32 -5.63 8.16
N THR A 196 29.58 -4.56 8.44
CA THR A 196 28.13 -4.46 8.21
C THR A 196 27.83 -4.01 6.78
N PRO A 197 26.81 -4.56 6.09
CA PRO A 197 26.45 -4.12 4.74
C PRO A 197 26.12 -2.63 4.61
N CYS A 198 25.70 -1.97 5.69
CA CYS A 198 25.44 -0.54 5.73
C CYS A 198 26.69 0.32 5.47
N ALA A 199 27.90 -0.19 5.69
CA ALA A 199 29.15 0.59 5.65
C ALA A 199 29.47 1.13 4.25
N THR A 200 28.95 0.48 3.21
CA THR A 200 29.10 0.91 1.81
C THR A 200 27.79 1.43 1.21
N CYS A 201 26.74 1.58 2.03
CA CYS A 201 25.44 2.05 1.58
C CYS A 201 25.43 3.58 1.50
N ASP A 202 25.15 4.13 0.33
CA ASP A 202 25.00 5.56 0.08
C ASP A 202 24.00 6.27 1.02
N LEU A 203 22.91 5.60 1.41
CA LEU A 203 21.94 6.15 2.36
C LEU A 203 22.55 6.32 3.75
N TYR A 204 23.34 5.34 4.20
CA TYR A 204 24.04 5.42 5.48
C TYR A 204 25.16 6.47 5.43
N LEU A 205 25.98 6.46 4.36
CA LEU A 205 27.07 7.41 4.20
C LEU A 205 26.59 8.86 4.14
N THR A 206 25.46 9.11 3.46
CA THR A 206 24.79 10.41 3.45
C THR A 206 24.29 10.78 4.85
N MET A 207 23.62 9.85 5.52
CA MET A 207 23.14 10.04 6.90
C MET A 207 24.26 10.38 7.87
N GLU A 208 25.39 9.68 7.79
CA GLU A 208 26.56 9.89 8.63
C GLU A 208 27.27 11.21 8.36
N ARG A 209 27.43 11.58 7.07
CA ARG A 209 27.99 12.85 6.64
C ARG A 209 27.18 14.02 7.20
N ASP A 210 25.85 13.94 7.08
CA ASP A 210 24.94 15.03 7.44
C ASP A 210 24.51 15.00 8.91
N LYS A 211 24.93 13.97 9.67
CA LYS A 211 24.46 13.67 11.04
C LYS A 211 22.93 13.62 11.14
N ASN A 212 22.27 13.20 10.06
CA ASN A 212 20.81 13.11 9.94
C ASN A 212 20.28 11.76 10.48
N TRP A 213 20.67 11.42 11.70
CA TRP A 213 20.39 10.14 12.34
C TRP A 213 18.90 9.86 12.53
N ILE A 214 18.53 8.59 12.54
CA ILE A 214 17.16 8.16 12.79
C ILE A 214 16.83 8.38 14.27
N VAL A 215 15.72 9.04 14.55
CA VAL A 215 15.19 9.16 15.92
C VAL A 215 14.02 8.19 16.15
N GLU A 216 13.76 7.85 17.41
CA GLU A 216 12.76 6.85 17.79
C GLU A 216 11.36 7.18 17.25
N SER A 217 10.99 8.46 17.24
CA SER A 217 9.69 8.92 16.73
C SER A 217 9.52 8.77 15.22
N GLU A 218 10.62 8.60 14.46
CA GLU A 218 10.55 8.34 13.01
C GLU A 218 10.29 6.87 12.69
N VAL A 219 10.68 5.95 13.57
CA VAL A 219 10.50 4.51 13.34
C VAL A 219 9.02 4.19 13.57
N PRO A 220 8.27 3.74 12.54
CA PRO A 220 6.85 3.51 12.68
C PRO A 220 6.53 2.54 13.82
N ASP A 221 5.72 2.98 14.78
CA ASP A 221 5.21 2.09 15.83
C ASP A 221 4.23 1.09 15.21
N THR A 222 4.72 -0.11 14.97
CA THR A 222 3.93 -1.19 14.39
C THR A 222 2.86 -1.75 15.34
N LYS A 223 2.84 -1.34 16.62
CA LYS A 223 1.82 -1.74 17.61
C LYS A 223 0.60 -0.81 17.63
N ASN A 224 0.76 0.47 17.23
CA ASN A 224 -0.30 1.48 17.26
C ASN A 224 -0.64 2.07 15.88
N SER A 225 -0.11 1.47 14.80
CA SER A 225 -0.42 1.90 13.44
C SER A 225 -1.91 1.70 13.12
N ALA A 226 -2.49 2.66 12.41
CA ALA A 226 -3.86 2.53 11.92
C ALA A 226 -4.00 1.31 11.01
N VAL A 227 -5.06 0.54 11.24
CA VAL A 227 -5.43 -0.66 10.52
C VAL A 227 -6.36 -0.25 9.40
N ALA A 228 -6.04 -0.67 8.17
CA ALA A 228 -6.97 -0.51 7.07
C ALA A 228 -8.16 -1.45 7.28
N VAL A 229 -9.38 -0.96 7.12
CA VAL A 229 -10.60 -1.72 7.38
C VAL A 229 -11.48 -1.65 6.13
N SER A 230 -11.64 -2.80 5.49
CA SER A 230 -12.59 -2.98 4.40
C SER A 230 -13.93 -3.43 4.96
N ILE A 231 -15.01 -2.78 4.54
CA ILE A 231 -16.38 -3.13 4.91
C ILE A 231 -17.12 -3.50 3.64
N VAL A 232 -17.52 -4.76 3.53
CA VAL A 232 -18.21 -5.34 2.38
C VAL A 232 -19.70 -5.49 2.72
N PRO A 233 -20.59 -4.61 2.24
CA PRO A 233 -22.03 -4.83 2.35
C PRO A 233 -22.44 -6.04 1.52
N GLU A 234 -23.15 -6.98 2.13
CA GLU A 234 -23.68 -8.16 1.45
C GLU A 234 -25.18 -7.97 1.20
N PRO A 235 -25.62 -7.72 -0.05
CA PRO A 235 -27.02 -7.37 -0.31
C PRO A 235 -28.00 -8.49 0.00
N GLY A 236 -27.58 -9.76 -0.07
CA GLY A 236 -28.49 -10.90 0.11
C GLY A 236 -29.71 -10.79 -0.81
N ASN A 237 -30.91 -10.78 -0.21
CA ASN A 237 -32.20 -10.55 -0.87
C ASN A 237 -32.71 -9.11 -0.73
N SER A 238 -31.93 -8.21 -0.14
CA SER A 238 -32.30 -6.80 0.08
C SER A 238 -32.50 -6.08 -1.26
N PRO A 239 -33.55 -5.25 -1.42
CA PRO A 239 -33.77 -4.46 -2.64
C PRO A 239 -32.88 -3.21 -2.71
N ALA A 240 -31.91 -3.07 -1.80
CA ALA A 240 -31.01 -1.93 -1.74
C ALA A 240 -30.23 -1.77 -3.05
N THR A 241 -30.16 -0.55 -3.57
CA THR A 241 -29.26 -0.17 -4.67
C THR A 241 -28.00 0.52 -4.17
N HIS A 242 -28.08 1.11 -2.97
CA HIS A 242 -26.99 1.83 -2.32
C HIS A 242 -26.95 1.51 -0.82
N VAL A 243 -25.82 1.78 -0.19
CA VAL A 243 -25.68 1.75 1.27
C VAL A 243 -24.80 2.91 1.74
N ASP A 244 -25.25 3.60 2.78
CA ASP A 244 -24.44 4.60 3.49
C ASP A 244 -23.75 3.93 4.67
N ILE A 245 -22.40 3.92 4.69
CA ILE A 245 -21.60 3.27 5.72
C ILE A 245 -20.83 4.29 6.55
N PHE A 246 -20.90 4.16 7.87
CA PHE A 246 -20.06 4.89 8.82
C PHE A 246 -19.70 4.01 10.03
N VAL A 247 -18.71 4.44 10.80
CA VAL A 247 -18.22 3.73 11.98
C VAL A 247 -18.15 4.66 13.18
N THR A 248 -18.37 4.12 14.38
CA THR A 248 -18.22 4.88 15.63
C THR A 248 -17.41 4.11 16.67
N PRO A 249 -16.62 4.79 17.51
CA PRO A 249 -15.85 4.14 18.58
C PRO A 249 -16.79 3.78 19.75
N CYS A 250 -17.28 2.55 19.76
CA CYS A 250 -18.01 1.86 20.84
C CYS A 250 -18.56 0.54 20.29
N LEU A 251 -18.71 -0.50 21.11
CA LEU A 251 -19.43 -1.73 20.74
C LEU A 251 -20.97 -1.62 20.83
N SER A 252 -21.50 -0.58 21.48
CA SER A 252 -22.94 -0.43 21.68
C SER A 252 -23.60 0.29 20.51
N VAL A 253 -24.72 -0.28 20.01
CA VAL A 253 -25.56 0.38 19.00
C VAL A 253 -26.23 1.62 19.58
N ASN A 254 -25.96 2.78 18.99
CA ASN A 254 -26.59 4.04 19.36
C ASN A 254 -27.78 4.34 18.43
N ARG A 255 -29.00 4.21 18.97
CA ARG A 255 -30.25 4.43 18.21
C ARG A 255 -30.42 5.87 17.71
N LEU A 256 -29.81 6.86 18.36
CA LEU A 256 -29.86 8.25 17.90
C LEU A 256 -29.10 8.43 16.58
N LEU A 257 -28.01 7.67 16.39
CA LEU A 257 -27.23 7.69 15.14
C LEU A 257 -27.96 7.01 13.98
N LEU A 258 -28.85 6.07 14.26
CA LEU A 258 -29.73 5.50 13.23
C LEU A 258 -30.78 6.52 12.76
N ALA A 259 -31.30 7.34 13.67
CA ALA A 259 -32.29 8.37 13.35
C ALA A 259 -31.65 9.60 12.65
N ARG A 260 -30.43 9.96 13.04
CA ARG A 260 -29.67 11.09 12.49
C ARG A 260 -28.22 10.69 12.21
N PRO A 261 -27.96 10.03 11.08
CA PRO A 261 -26.62 9.54 10.77
C PRO A 261 -25.65 10.69 10.50
N PRO A 262 -24.37 10.53 10.91
CA PRO A 262 -23.31 11.45 10.53
C PRO A 262 -23.00 11.31 9.04
N ARG A 263 -22.02 12.10 8.57
CA ARG A 263 -21.52 11.95 7.20
C ARG A 263 -20.99 10.53 6.99
N ALA A 264 -21.57 9.82 6.02
CA ALA A 264 -21.27 8.44 5.70
C ALA A 264 -20.65 8.34 4.29
N GLN A 265 -19.93 7.25 4.04
CA GLN A 265 -19.50 6.89 2.69
C GLN A 265 -20.62 6.12 1.99
N ARG A 266 -21.09 6.63 0.85
CA ARG A 266 -22.10 5.96 0.04
C ARG A 266 -21.46 4.99 -0.93
N VAL A 267 -21.97 3.76 -0.96
CA VAL A 267 -21.60 2.72 -1.92
C VAL A 267 -22.80 2.42 -2.81
N GLN A 268 -22.57 2.34 -4.11
CA GLN A 268 -23.55 1.81 -5.07
C GLN A 268 -23.27 0.32 -5.29
N LEU A 269 -24.19 -0.55 -4.84
CA LEU A 269 -23.95 -2.00 -4.73
C LEU A 269 -23.70 -2.69 -6.08
N SER A 270 -24.09 -2.07 -7.19
CA SER A 270 -23.87 -2.62 -8.55
C SER A 270 -22.48 -2.32 -9.12
N THR A 271 -21.78 -1.29 -8.62
CA THR A 271 -20.51 -0.81 -9.17
C THR A 271 -19.37 -0.86 -8.16
N GLN A 272 -19.69 -0.74 -6.87
CA GLN A 272 -18.76 -0.79 -5.76
C GLN A 272 -19.31 -1.72 -4.69
N TYR A 273 -18.47 -2.61 -4.16
CA TYR A 273 -18.88 -3.65 -3.22
C TYR A 273 -18.17 -3.53 -1.87
N PHE A 274 -17.42 -2.45 -1.61
CA PHE A 274 -16.80 -2.21 -0.31
C PHE A 274 -16.52 -0.73 -0.03
N VAL A 275 -16.37 -0.40 1.26
CA VAL A 275 -15.76 0.83 1.77
C VAL A 275 -14.39 0.51 2.36
N LEU A 276 -13.43 1.42 2.21
CA LEU A 276 -12.13 1.33 2.87
C LEU A 276 -11.95 2.49 3.86
N LEU A 277 -11.64 2.15 5.10
CA LEU A 277 -11.38 3.07 6.20
C LEU A 277 -9.98 2.82 6.77
N SER A 278 -9.45 3.80 7.50
CA SER A 278 -8.25 3.64 8.32
C SER A 278 -8.65 3.88 9.77
N LEU A 279 -8.58 2.86 10.62
CA LEU A 279 -9.01 2.91 12.01
C LEU A 279 -7.85 2.51 12.94
N PRO A 280 -7.56 3.26 14.01
CA PRO A 280 -6.64 2.78 15.02
C PRO A 280 -7.19 1.52 15.70
N PRO A 281 -6.32 0.73 16.37
CA PRO A 281 -6.78 -0.39 17.16
C PRO A 281 -7.79 0.04 18.23
N GLY A 282 -8.86 -0.73 18.40
CA GLY A 282 -9.94 -0.38 19.31
C GLY A 282 -11.27 -1.03 18.96
N GLU A 283 -12.30 -0.61 19.68
CA GLU A 283 -13.64 -1.16 19.55
C GLU A 283 -14.58 -0.21 18.79
N TYR A 284 -15.26 -0.75 17.79
CA TYR A 284 -16.11 0.03 16.89
C TYR A 284 -17.45 -0.66 16.64
N THR A 285 -18.42 0.13 16.19
CA THR A 285 -19.64 -0.39 15.56
C THR A 285 -19.71 0.13 14.14
N ILE A 286 -19.86 -0.79 13.19
CA ILE A 286 -20.15 -0.48 11.79
C ILE A 286 -21.65 -0.29 11.64
N TYR A 287 -22.06 0.78 10.98
CA TYR A 287 -23.44 1.05 10.61
C TYR A 287 -23.55 1.04 9.09
N ALA A 288 -24.47 0.24 8.57
CA ALA A 288 -24.83 0.18 7.16
C ALA A 288 -26.31 0.57 7.02
N LEU A 289 -26.56 1.68 6.32
CA LEU A 289 -27.90 2.18 6.07
C LEU A 289 -28.28 1.93 4.61
N PRO A 290 -28.97 0.82 4.32
CA PRO A 290 -29.37 0.49 2.95
C PRO A 290 -30.37 1.52 2.41
N ARG A 291 -30.27 1.79 1.11
CA ARG A 291 -31.18 2.66 0.37
C ARG A 291 -31.54 2.04 -0.96
N GLN A 292 -32.81 2.15 -1.30
CA GLN A 292 -33.27 1.92 -2.66
C GLN A 292 -33.45 3.28 -3.33
N LEU A 293 -32.56 3.59 -4.26
CA LEU A 293 -32.59 4.81 -5.07
C LEU A 293 -32.90 4.43 -6.52
N ASP A 294 -33.91 5.09 -7.09
CA ASP A 294 -34.15 5.13 -8.53
C ASP A 294 -33.03 5.95 -9.19
N PRO A 295 -32.36 5.46 -10.24
CA PRO A 295 -31.35 6.20 -10.99
C PRO A 295 -31.80 7.60 -11.44
N ASN A 296 -33.10 7.80 -11.68
CA ASN A 296 -33.67 9.08 -12.09
C ASN A 296 -34.23 9.92 -10.92
N TYR A 297 -34.13 9.43 -9.69
CA TYR A 297 -34.68 10.05 -8.47
C TYR A 297 -36.17 10.42 -8.56
N ARG A 298 -36.96 9.69 -9.37
CA ARG A 298 -38.39 9.96 -9.57
C ARG A 298 -39.27 9.19 -8.59
N THR A 299 -38.81 8.03 -8.15
CA THR A 299 -39.53 7.20 -7.19
C THR A 299 -38.88 7.26 -5.81
N GLN A 300 -39.68 7.57 -4.78
CA GLN A 300 -39.28 7.42 -3.39
C GLN A 300 -39.66 6.03 -2.89
N TYR A 301 -38.68 5.32 -2.35
CA TYR A 301 -38.88 4.02 -1.73
C TYR A 301 -38.92 4.17 -0.20
N PRO A 302 -39.65 3.28 0.51
CA PRO A 302 -39.64 3.28 1.96
C PRO A 302 -38.22 3.02 2.52
N PRO A 303 -37.91 3.51 3.73
CA PRO A 303 -36.63 3.23 4.37
C PRO A 303 -36.43 1.73 4.58
N LEU A 304 -35.24 1.24 4.26
CA LEU A 304 -34.84 -0.13 4.53
C LEU A 304 -34.26 -0.26 5.94
N PRO A 305 -34.42 -1.44 6.59
CA PRO A 305 -33.88 -1.66 7.93
C PRO A 305 -32.36 -1.48 7.97
N PRO A 306 -31.80 -0.77 8.95
CA PRO A 306 -30.35 -0.63 9.09
C PRO A 306 -29.71 -1.93 9.57
N ALA A 307 -28.49 -2.19 9.11
CA ALA A 307 -27.64 -3.25 9.63
C ALA A 307 -26.52 -2.64 10.49
N THR A 308 -26.18 -3.31 11.59
CA THR A 308 -25.10 -2.89 12.49
C THR A 308 -24.24 -4.08 12.88
N MET A 309 -22.93 -3.89 12.97
CA MET A 309 -22.00 -4.94 13.36
C MET A 309 -20.94 -4.39 14.32
N PRO A 310 -20.91 -4.82 15.59
CA PRO A 310 -19.81 -4.52 16.49
C PRO A 310 -18.54 -5.24 16.00
N VAL A 311 -17.41 -4.54 16.00
CA VAL A 311 -16.12 -5.07 15.54
C VAL A 311 -15.00 -4.60 16.46
N THR A 312 -14.05 -5.49 16.71
CA THR A 312 -12.80 -5.18 17.39
C THR A 312 -11.67 -5.14 16.37
N ILE A 313 -10.97 -4.01 16.32
CA ILE A 313 -9.82 -3.79 15.45
C ILE A 313 -8.57 -4.05 16.27
N GLU A 314 -7.94 -5.20 16.06
CA GLU A 314 -6.64 -5.51 16.67
C GLU A 314 -5.50 -4.86 15.86
N PRO A 315 -4.35 -4.54 16.48
CA PRO A 315 -3.19 -3.96 15.79
C PRO A 315 -2.69 -4.76 14.58
N ARG A 316 -2.89 -6.08 14.60
CA ARG A 316 -2.50 -7.00 13.52
C ARG A 316 -3.63 -7.97 13.23
N PRO A 317 -3.80 -8.42 11.97
CA PRO A 317 -3.13 -7.88 10.77
C PRO A 317 -3.51 -6.41 10.54
N ILE A 318 -2.59 -5.63 9.95
CA ILE A 318 -2.75 -4.20 9.64
C ILE A 318 -3.85 -3.90 8.61
N LEU A 319 -4.61 -4.93 8.22
CA LEU A 319 -5.69 -4.88 7.27
C LEU A 319 -6.73 -5.93 7.61
N ARG A 320 -7.99 -5.51 7.77
CA ARG A 320 -9.12 -6.39 8.09
C ARG A 320 -10.29 -6.16 7.14
N GLU A 321 -11.03 -7.22 6.84
CA GLU A 321 -12.24 -7.17 6.02
C GLU A 321 -13.42 -7.69 6.85
N PHE A 322 -14.51 -6.95 6.81
CA PHE A 322 -15.74 -7.28 7.53
C PHE A 322 -16.90 -7.30 6.55
N HIS A 323 -17.67 -8.38 6.57
CA HIS A 323 -18.85 -8.55 5.73
C HIS A 323 -20.09 -8.22 6.56
N ILE A 324 -20.89 -7.26 6.11
CA ILE A 324 -22.10 -6.83 6.80
C ILE A 324 -23.35 -7.22 5.99
N PRO A 325 -24.14 -8.20 6.45
CA PRO A 325 -25.34 -8.61 5.75
C PRO A 325 -26.42 -7.54 5.83
N LEU A 326 -27.00 -7.22 4.67
CA LEU A 326 -28.16 -6.35 4.55
C LEU A 326 -29.44 -7.21 4.61
N THR A 327 -30.47 -6.66 5.25
CA THR A 327 -31.81 -7.26 5.33
C THR A 327 -32.79 -6.60 4.36
#